data_AF-A0A2S7P6Y1-F1
#
_entry.id   AF-A0A2S7P6Y1-F1
#
_cell.length_a   1.000
_cell.length_b   1.000
_cell.length_c   1.000
_cell.angle_alpha   90.00
_cell.angle_beta   90.00
_cell.angle_gamma   90.00
#
_symmetry.space_group_name_H-M   'P 1'
#
loop_
_entity.id
_entity.type
_entity.pdbx_description
1 polymer ?
#
loop_
_entity_poly.entity_id
_entity_poly.type
_entity_poly.pdbx_seq_one_letter_code
_entity_poly.pdbx_strand_id
1 'polypeptide(L)'
;MYVASKHAISGFVRSLARLESPTPDIPKVRVNAVAPGLIRTPLWTDHPEKMKFIPDEEDAGWVTPEFVAEVMLSLIEKEEYPGGTILEVGKGVREVTAFNDPGPASGGNSVKRVEQKELESDIWASLEQQHGK
;
A
#
# COMPACT_ATOMS: atom_id res chain seq x y z
N MET A 1 -8.67 11.09 -3.47
CA MET A 1 -9.38 10.29 -2.44
C MET A 1 -8.51 9.19 -1.84
N TYR A 2 -7.90 8.30 -2.65
CA TYR A 2 -7.09 7.17 -2.18
C TYR A 2 -6.07 7.53 -1.09
N VAL A 3 -5.19 8.50 -1.35
CA VAL A 3 -4.12 8.92 -0.42
C VAL A 3 -4.67 9.34 0.95
N ALA A 4 -5.69 10.21 0.97
CA ALA A 4 -6.31 10.68 2.21
C ALA A 4 -6.95 9.52 3.00
N SER A 5 -7.65 8.61 2.33
CA SER A 5 -8.24 7.44 3.00
C SER A 5 -7.20 6.49 3.59
N LYS A 6 -6.08 6.24 2.89
CA LYS A 6 -5.02 5.35 3.39
C LYS A 6 -4.26 5.98 4.55
N HIS A 7 -4.04 7.30 4.52
CA HIS A 7 -3.49 8.02 5.66
C HIS A 7 -4.41 7.92 6.90
N ALA A 8 -5.72 8.07 6.73
CA ALA A 8 -6.69 7.92 7.82
C ALA A 8 -6.67 6.51 8.42
N ILE A 9 -6.58 5.46 7.58
CA ILE A 9 -6.45 4.07 8.06
C ILE A 9 -5.19 3.90 8.91
N SER A 10 -4.05 4.45 8.49
CA SER A 10 -2.82 4.38 9.29
C SER A 10 -2.96 5.06 10.66
N GLY A 11 -3.62 6.23 10.72
CA GLY A 11 -3.93 6.90 11.98
C GLY A 11 -4.88 6.08 12.86
N PHE A 12 -5.91 5.48 12.24
CA PHE A 12 -6.89 4.65 12.94
C PHE A 12 -6.23 3.41 13.56
N VAL A 13 -5.42 2.67 12.82
CA VAL A 13 -4.69 1.47 13.31
C VAL A 13 -3.83 1.82 14.53
N ARG A 14 -3.05 2.91 14.45
CA ARG A 14 -2.22 3.37 15.58
C ARG A 14 -3.05 3.75 16.81
N SER A 15 -4.21 4.37 16.61
CA SER A 15 -5.09 4.74 17.72
C SER A 15 -5.64 3.54 18.50
N LEU A 16 -5.71 2.37 17.87
CA LEU A 16 -6.20 1.13 18.46
C LEU A 16 -5.11 0.27 19.11
N ALA A 17 -3.84 0.71 19.09
CA ALA A 17 -2.71 -0.03 19.67
C ALA A 17 -2.95 -0.51 21.12
N ARG A 18 -3.63 0.32 21.92
CA ARG A 18 -3.91 0.03 23.34
C ARG A 18 -4.86 -1.15 23.56
N LEU A 19 -5.57 -1.61 22.52
CA LEU A 19 -6.47 -2.77 22.61
C LEU A 19 -5.71 -4.09 22.80
N GLU A 20 -4.40 -4.13 22.54
CA GLU A 20 -3.60 -5.32 22.81
C GLU A 20 -3.34 -5.53 24.31
N SER A 21 -3.30 -4.45 25.09
CA SER A 21 -3.13 -4.50 26.55
C SER A 21 -4.24 -3.70 27.24
N PRO A 22 -5.51 -4.15 27.11
CA PRO A 22 -6.64 -3.40 27.62
C PRO A 22 -6.85 -3.65 29.13
N THR A 23 -7.87 -3.03 29.71
CA THR A 23 -8.32 -3.36 31.08
C THR A 23 -8.92 -4.78 31.14
N PRO A 24 -8.98 -5.43 32.32
CA PRO A 24 -9.40 -6.84 32.43
C PRO A 24 -10.82 -7.15 31.95
N ASP A 25 -11.70 -6.15 31.89
CA ASP A 25 -13.08 -6.24 31.43
C ASP A 25 -13.24 -6.22 29.90
N ILE A 26 -12.16 -5.95 29.16
CA ILE A 26 -12.17 -5.84 27.69
C ILE A 26 -11.31 -6.96 27.08
N PRO A 27 -11.78 -7.66 26.03
CA PRO A 27 -10.96 -8.65 25.32
C PRO A 27 -9.70 -8.05 24.70
N LYS A 28 -8.58 -8.79 24.79
CA LYS A 28 -7.34 -8.45 24.10
C LYS A 28 -7.52 -8.57 22.58
N VAL A 29 -7.26 -7.49 21.85
CA VAL A 29 -7.31 -7.44 20.38
C VAL A 29 -6.08 -6.73 19.85
N ARG A 30 -5.30 -7.38 18.98
CA ARG A 30 -4.21 -6.75 18.23
C ARG A 30 -4.74 -6.22 16.90
N VAL A 31 -4.47 -4.95 16.61
CA VAL A 31 -4.85 -4.31 15.34
C VAL A 31 -3.60 -3.78 14.67
N ASN A 32 -3.22 -4.38 13.54
CA ASN A 32 -2.05 -4.00 12.74
C ASN A 32 -2.47 -3.80 11.27
N ALA A 33 -1.57 -3.28 10.44
CA ALA A 33 -1.82 -3.14 9.01
C ALA A 33 -0.60 -3.43 8.14
N VAL A 34 -0.88 -3.78 6.89
CA VAL A 34 0.11 -3.85 5.81
C VAL A 34 -0.16 -2.74 4.82
N ALA A 35 0.90 -2.10 4.33
CA ALA A 35 0.90 -1.09 3.28
C ALA A 35 1.65 -1.66 2.06
N PRO A 36 0.94 -2.34 1.13
CA PRO A 36 1.58 -2.93 -0.04
C PRO A 36 1.99 -1.86 -1.05
N GLY A 37 3.17 -2.03 -1.64
CA GLY A 37 3.68 -1.28 -2.78
C GLY A 37 3.18 -1.85 -4.11
N LEU A 38 4.10 -2.08 -5.05
CA LEU A 38 3.78 -2.61 -6.37
C LEU A 38 3.62 -4.14 -6.34
N ILE A 39 2.38 -4.61 -6.19
CA ILE A 39 2.05 -6.05 -6.09
C ILE A 39 1.44 -6.58 -7.38
N ARG A 40 1.96 -7.70 -7.90
CA ARG A 40 1.54 -8.32 -9.15
C ARG A 40 0.17 -8.99 -9.01
N THR A 41 -0.86 -8.17 -9.11
CA THR A 41 -2.27 -8.56 -8.93
C THR A 41 -3.07 -8.22 -10.19
N PRO A 42 -4.28 -8.80 -10.35
CA PRO A 42 -5.23 -8.42 -11.41
C PRO A 42 -5.52 -6.93 -11.51
N LEU A 43 -5.35 -6.17 -10.42
CA LEU A 43 -5.44 -4.70 -10.43
C LEU A 43 -4.55 -4.06 -11.51
N TRP A 44 -3.42 -4.71 -11.82
CA TRP A 44 -2.46 -4.33 -12.86
C TRP A 44 -2.57 -5.22 -14.10
N THR A 45 -2.50 -6.54 -13.96
CA THR A 45 -2.33 -7.47 -15.09
C THR A 45 -3.53 -7.53 -16.02
N ASP A 46 -4.73 -7.21 -15.53
CA ASP A 46 -5.97 -7.25 -16.31
C ASP A 46 -6.32 -5.87 -16.90
N HIS A 47 -5.43 -4.88 -16.70
CA HIS A 47 -5.62 -3.49 -17.04
C HIS A 47 -4.42 -2.94 -17.83
N PRO A 48 -4.33 -3.21 -19.15
CA PRO A 48 -3.22 -2.77 -19.99
C PRO A 48 -2.96 -1.26 -19.94
N GLU A 49 -4.01 -0.46 -19.75
CA GLU A 49 -3.91 0.99 -19.58
C GLU A 49 -3.12 1.39 -18.33
N LYS A 50 -3.18 0.58 -17.27
CA LYS A 50 -2.42 0.81 -16.03
C LYS A 50 -0.99 0.34 -16.13
N MET A 51 -0.73 -0.68 -16.94
CA MET A 51 0.63 -1.17 -17.21
C MET A 51 1.49 -0.10 -17.89
N LYS A 52 0.90 0.88 -18.60
CA LYS A 52 1.62 2.04 -19.14
C LYS A 52 2.35 2.86 -18.06
N PHE A 53 1.88 2.82 -16.81
CA PHE A 53 2.54 3.54 -15.70
C PHE A 53 3.80 2.82 -15.18
N ILE A 54 4.12 1.65 -15.75
CA ILE A 54 5.25 0.81 -15.37
C ILE A 54 6.15 0.71 -16.60
N PRO A 55 7.12 1.64 -16.77
CA PRO A 55 7.90 1.77 -18.00
C PRO A 55 8.88 0.62 -18.23
N ASP A 56 9.19 -0.16 -17.19
CA ASP A 56 9.98 -1.39 -17.26
C ASP A 56 9.31 -2.41 -16.35
N GLU A 57 8.55 -3.35 -16.93
CA GLU A 57 7.82 -4.37 -16.17
C GLU A 57 8.78 -5.31 -15.43
N GLU A 58 9.93 -5.62 -16.02
CA GLU A 58 10.89 -6.59 -15.48
C GLU A 58 11.65 -6.02 -14.28
N ASP A 59 12.02 -4.73 -14.31
CA ASP A 59 12.67 -4.03 -13.17
C ASP A 59 11.70 -3.16 -12.35
N ALA A 60 10.38 -3.35 -12.51
CA ALA A 60 9.37 -2.58 -11.79
C ALA A 60 9.46 -2.77 -10.27
N GLY A 61 10.08 -3.87 -9.82
CA GLY A 61 10.14 -4.25 -8.41
C GLY A 61 8.87 -4.90 -7.90
N TRP A 62 8.24 -5.71 -8.75
CA TRP A 62 7.07 -6.51 -8.40
C TRP A 62 7.30 -7.36 -7.15
N VAL A 63 6.27 -7.38 -6.32
CA VAL A 63 6.12 -8.29 -5.20
C VAL A 63 4.89 -9.16 -5.44
N THR A 64 4.88 -10.37 -4.89
CA THR A 64 3.78 -11.30 -5.06
C THR A 64 2.69 -11.12 -4.00
N PRO A 65 1.42 -11.45 -4.30
CA PRO A 65 0.36 -11.48 -3.30
C PRO A 65 0.66 -12.44 -2.14
N GLU A 66 1.34 -13.56 -2.43
CA GLU A 66 1.71 -14.56 -1.42
C GLU A 66 2.67 -13.98 -0.39
N PHE A 67 3.65 -13.19 -0.81
CA PHE A 67 4.58 -12.53 0.12
C PHE A 67 3.85 -11.50 1.00
N VAL A 68 2.88 -10.77 0.46
CA VAL A 68 2.01 -9.90 1.27
C VAL A 68 1.26 -10.71 2.33
N ALA A 69 0.73 -11.88 1.97
CA ALA A 69 0.04 -12.77 2.89
C ALA A 69 0.96 -13.31 4.00
N GLU A 70 2.20 -13.67 3.68
CA GLU A 70 3.22 -14.06 4.67
C GLU A 70 3.50 -12.94 5.68
N VAL A 71 3.62 -11.68 5.20
CA VAL A 71 3.80 -10.53 6.09
C VAL A 71 2.56 -10.30 6.95
N MET A 72 1.35 -10.41 6.39
CA MET A 72 0.11 -10.34 7.17
C MET A 72 0.06 -11.40 8.27
N LEU A 73 0.48 -12.64 7.97
CA LEU A 73 0.55 -13.71 8.97
C LEU A 73 1.57 -13.39 10.06
N SER A 74 2.73 -12.82 9.70
CA SER A 74 3.75 -12.44 10.67
C SER A 74 3.27 -11.39 11.69
N LEU A 75 2.42 -10.44 11.26
CA LEU A 75 1.80 -9.45 12.15
C LEU A 75 0.83 -10.08 13.18
N ILE A 76 0.32 -11.27 12.87
CA ILE A 76 -0.59 -12.02 13.73
C ILE A 76 0.20 -12.89 14.71
N GLU A 77 1.20 -13.64 14.21
CA GLU A 77 1.88 -14.68 14.98
C GLU A 77 3.08 -14.18 15.78
N LYS A 78 3.79 -13.15 15.32
CA LYS A 78 5.04 -12.72 15.94
C LYS A 78 4.80 -11.61 16.96
N GLU A 79 5.36 -11.80 18.15
CA GLU A 79 5.27 -10.82 19.25
C GLU A 79 6.14 -9.57 19.03
N GLU A 80 7.06 -9.59 18.06
CA GLU A 80 7.88 -8.41 17.70
C GLU A 80 7.05 -7.26 17.11
N TYR A 81 5.81 -7.52 16.67
CA TYR A 81 4.91 -6.55 16.06
C TYR A 81 3.70 -6.25 16.97
N PRO A 82 3.84 -5.32 17.94
CA PRO A 82 2.73 -4.94 18.80
C PRO A 82 1.60 -4.26 18.03
N GLY A 83 0.46 -4.07 18.69
CA GLY A 83 -0.71 -3.39 18.18
C GLY A 83 -0.36 -1.99 17.71
N GLY A 84 -0.92 -1.59 16.57
CA GLY A 84 -0.64 -0.33 15.91
C GLY A 84 0.53 -0.39 14.93
N THR A 85 1.24 -1.52 14.81
CA THR A 85 2.31 -1.70 13.82
C THR A 85 1.75 -1.66 12.39
N ILE A 86 2.46 -0.95 11.52
CA ILE A 86 2.17 -0.86 10.10
C ILE A 86 3.43 -1.24 9.33
N LEU A 87 3.36 -2.29 8.52
CA LEU A 87 4.49 -2.72 7.69
C LEU A 87 4.28 -2.33 6.24
N GLU A 88 5.22 -1.59 5.67
CA GLU A 88 5.31 -1.40 4.22
C GLU A 88 5.92 -2.64 3.58
N VAL A 89 5.29 -3.14 2.51
CA VAL A 89 5.72 -4.33 1.78
C VAL A 89 6.07 -3.96 0.35
N GLY A 90 7.35 -4.10 0.04
CA GLY A 90 7.96 -3.85 -1.25
C GLY A 90 9.04 -4.88 -1.56
N LYS A 91 10.13 -4.50 -2.25
CA LYS A 91 11.33 -5.36 -2.39
C LYS A 91 11.91 -5.78 -1.03
N GLY A 92 11.62 -5.01 0.03
CA GLY A 92 11.85 -5.38 1.42
C GLY A 92 10.64 -5.03 2.29
N VAL A 93 10.71 -5.40 3.57
CA VAL A 93 9.68 -5.09 4.57
C VAL A 93 10.27 -4.11 5.58
N ARG A 94 9.52 -3.06 5.90
CA ARG A 94 9.91 -2.06 6.90
C ARG A 94 8.71 -1.58 7.70
N GLU A 95 8.95 -1.10 8.91
CA GLU A 95 7.92 -0.40 9.68
C GLU A 95 7.70 1.02 9.14
N VAL A 96 6.44 1.45 9.13
CA VAL A 96 6.03 2.83 8.78
C VAL A 96 5.78 3.62 10.05
N THR A 97 6.70 4.53 10.37
CA THR A 97 6.62 5.36 11.58
C THR A 97 5.64 6.52 11.41
N ALA A 98 5.16 7.07 12.52
CA ALA A 98 4.16 8.13 12.51
C ALA A 98 4.75 9.51 12.20
N PHE A 99 6.00 9.73 12.59
CA PHE A 99 6.66 11.02 12.51
C PHE A 99 8.02 10.84 11.88
N ASN A 100 8.35 11.71 10.94
CA ASN A 100 9.64 11.72 10.25
C ASN A 100 10.01 10.36 9.64
N ASP A 101 9.01 9.61 9.15
CA ASP A 101 9.26 8.37 8.41
C ASP A 101 10.12 8.71 7.19
N PRO A 102 11.29 8.06 7.02
CA PRO A 102 12.19 8.36 5.90
C PRO A 102 11.60 7.92 4.55
N GLY A 103 10.48 7.19 4.56
CA GLY A 103 9.90 6.59 3.38
C GLY A 103 10.65 5.33 2.92
N PRO A 104 10.18 4.71 1.83
CA PRO A 104 10.90 3.64 1.17
C PRO A 104 12.29 4.09 0.72
N ALA A 105 13.31 3.26 0.97
CA ALA A 105 14.58 3.39 0.27
C ALA A 105 14.33 3.25 -1.25
N SER A 106 15.13 3.94 -2.06
CA SER A 106 14.99 3.94 -3.52
C SER A 106 14.87 2.52 -4.09
N GLY A 107 13.77 2.21 -4.80
CA GLY A 107 13.61 0.94 -5.52
C GLY A 107 12.19 0.37 -5.52
N GLY A 108 11.47 0.58 -6.64
CA GLY A 108 10.36 -0.29 -7.07
C GLY A 108 9.02 -0.22 -6.32
N ASN A 109 8.94 0.43 -5.15
CA ASN A 109 7.68 0.49 -4.39
C ASN A 109 6.67 1.51 -4.93
N SER A 110 7.05 2.28 -5.95
CA SER A 110 6.26 3.37 -6.51
C SER A 110 6.18 3.25 -8.02
N VAL A 111 5.00 3.56 -8.53
CA VAL A 111 4.76 3.76 -9.96
C VAL A 111 5.62 4.94 -10.42
N LYS A 112 6.36 4.78 -11.53
CA LYS A 112 7.18 5.87 -12.06
C LYS A 112 6.28 6.94 -12.67
N ARG A 113 6.71 8.21 -12.58
CA ARG A 113 5.98 9.35 -13.13
C ARG A 113 5.87 9.18 -14.64
N VAL A 114 4.65 8.98 -15.15
CA VAL A 114 4.34 9.17 -16.57
C VAL A 114 4.39 10.66 -16.86
N GLU A 115 4.83 11.01 -18.07
CA GLU A 115 4.89 12.40 -18.50
C GLU A 115 3.49 13.03 -18.39
N GLN A 116 3.41 14.18 -17.73
CA GLN A 116 2.13 14.80 -17.37
C GLN A 116 1.25 15.04 -18.60
N LYS A 117 1.88 15.37 -19.73
CA LYS A 117 1.21 15.59 -21.01
C LYS A 117 0.52 14.33 -21.55
N GLU A 118 1.13 13.16 -21.37
CA GLU A 118 0.56 11.88 -21.80
C GLU A 118 -0.62 11.49 -20.90
N LEU A 119 -0.47 11.68 -19.58
CA LEU A 119 -1.55 11.45 -18.62
C LEU A 119 -2.77 12.33 -18.91
N GLU A 120 -2.55 13.64 -19.13
CA GLU A 120 -3.64 14.58 -19.42
C GLU A 120 -4.34 14.25 -20.73
N SER A 121 -3.59 13.88 -21.78
CA SER A 121 -4.15 13.44 -23.06
C SER A 121 -5.05 12.21 -22.91
N ASP A 122 -4.59 11.17 -22.20
CA ASP A 122 -5.37 9.94 -21.97
C ASP A 122 -6.64 10.24 -21.14
N ILE A 123 -6.56 11.15 -20.16
CA ILE A 123 -7.71 11.60 -19.36
C ILE A 123 -8.75 12.31 -20.25
N TRP A 124 -8.32 13.25 -21.08
CA TRP A 124 -9.22 13.98 -21.98
C TRP A 124 -9.90 13.05 -22.99
N ALA A 125 -9.14 12.16 -23.61
CA ALA A 125 -9.69 11.17 -24.55
C ALA A 125 -10.73 10.25 -23.86
N SER A 126 -10.47 9.82 -22.63
CA SER A 126 -11.41 9.02 -21.84
C SER A 126 -12.69 9.79 -21.49
N LEU A 127 -12.57 11.07 -21.13
CA LEU A 127 -13.72 11.94 -20.86
C LEU A 127 -14.57 12.17 -22.12
N GLU A 128 -13.92 12.41 -23.27
CA GLU A 128 -14.62 12.52 -24.56
C GLU A 128 -15.32 11.22 -24.94
N GLN A 129 -14.71 10.06 -24.69
CA GLN A 129 -15.36 8.78 -24.96
C GLN A 129 -16.60 8.54 -24.08
N GLN A 130 -16.56 8.97 -22.82
CA GLN A 130 -17.64 8.74 -21.85
C GLN A 130 -18.78 9.77 -21.95
N HIS A 131 -18.47 11.00 -22.37
CA HIS A 131 -19.38 12.14 -22.28
C HIS A 131 -19.44 13.02 -23.55
N GLY A 132 -18.64 12.73 -24.56
CA GLY A 132 -18.73 13.35 -25.87
C GLY A 132 -20.02 12.90 -26.57
N LYS A 133 -20.82 13.87 -27.01
CA LYS A 133 -21.98 13.62 -27.88
C LYS A 133 -21.55 13.41 -29.32
#